data_AF-A0A7S4HJ63-F1
#
_entry.id   AF-A0A7S4HJ63-F1
#
_cell.length_a   1.000
_cell.length_b   1.000
_cell.length_c   1.000
_cell.angle_alpha   90.00
_cell.angle_beta   90.00
_cell.angle_gamma   90.00
#
_symmetry.space_group_name_H-M   'P 1'
#
loop_
_entity.id
_entity.type
_entity.pdbx_description
1 polymer ?
#
loop_
_entity_poly.entity_id
_entity_poly.type
_entity_poly.pdbx_seq_one_letter_code
_entity_poly.pdbx_strand_id
1 'polypeptide(L)'
;MKGSAVFKRTNPSAPLPKDKQPSLLGYVLQHDHLLPNLTPRETLKFAGLMKLPSHMEKKKKIEIANKVLMELGLRDCADTRIGGDGKHPCISGGERRRVSIGIQMLTDP
;
A
#
# COMPACT_ATOMS: atom_id res chain seq x y z
N MET A 1 -4.19 45.10 -24.03
CA MET A 1 -4.59 44.06 -25.03
C MET A 1 -3.29 43.46 -25.57
N LYS A 2 -2.92 42.18 -25.48
CA LYS A 2 -3.46 40.94 -24.90
C LYS A 2 -2.21 40.17 -24.42
N GLY A 3 -2.17 39.76 -23.15
CA GLY A 3 -1.14 38.84 -22.68
C GLY A 3 -1.47 37.43 -23.15
N SER A 4 -0.71 36.89 -24.11
CA SER A 4 -0.83 35.48 -24.50
C SER A 4 -0.44 34.60 -23.32
N ALA A 5 -1.43 34.00 -22.67
CA ALA A 5 -1.20 32.87 -21.78
C ALA A 5 -0.69 31.70 -22.61
N VAL A 6 0.62 31.48 -22.58
CA VAL A 6 1.25 30.29 -23.15
C VAL A 6 0.80 29.10 -22.29
N PHE A 7 -0.20 28.37 -22.78
CA PHE A 7 -0.59 27.08 -22.21
C PHE A 7 0.54 26.09 -22.50
N LYS A 8 1.46 25.95 -21.53
CA LYS A 8 2.52 24.93 -21.59
C LYS A 8 1.85 23.55 -21.57
N ARG A 9 1.90 22.86 -22.71
CA ARG A 9 1.60 21.42 -22.79
C ARG A 9 2.59 20.70 -21.88
N THR A 10 2.15 20.23 -20.72
CA THR A 10 2.96 19.35 -19.88
C THR A 10 3.05 18.00 -20.60
N ASN A 11 4.28 17.54 -20.82
CA ASN A 11 4.54 16.23 -21.39
C ASN A 11 4.27 15.18 -20.29
N PRO A 12 3.26 14.31 -20.42
CA PRO A 12 2.87 13.37 -19.34
C PRO A 12 3.93 12.30 -19.05
N SER A 13 4.97 12.18 -19.89
CA SER A 13 6.10 11.26 -19.68
C SER A 13 7.30 11.88 -18.97
N ALA A 14 7.28 13.18 -18.65
CA ALA A 14 8.37 13.82 -17.93
C ALA A 14 8.29 13.49 -16.42
N PRO A 15 9.38 13.00 -15.80
CA PRO A 15 9.38 12.76 -14.36
C PRO A 15 9.13 14.07 -13.60
N LEU A 16 8.27 14.01 -12.58
CA LEU A 16 7.92 15.16 -11.77
C LEU A 16 9.17 15.74 -11.07
N PRO A 17 9.22 17.06 -10.81
CA PRO A 17 10.31 17.69 -10.07
C PRO A 17 10.55 17.00 -8.73
N LYS A 18 11.82 16.73 -8.39
CA LYS A 18 12.25 15.97 -7.18
C LYS A 18 11.74 16.59 -5.88
N ASP A 19 11.49 17.89 -5.90
CA ASP A 19 11.00 18.77 -4.85
C ASP A 19 9.47 18.67 -4.60
N LYS A 20 8.71 18.02 -5.48
CA LYS A 20 7.24 17.86 -5.38
C LYS A 20 6.74 16.42 -5.53
N GLN A 21 7.63 15.44 -5.48
CA GLN A 21 7.28 14.03 -5.35
C GLN A 21 7.50 13.66 -3.88
N PRO A 22 6.49 13.65 -2.98
CA PRO A 22 6.11 12.32 -2.44
C PRO A 22 4.74 12.18 -1.73
N SER A 23 3.87 13.19 -1.60
CA SER A 23 2.72 13.08 -0.68
C SER A 23 1.40 12.63 -1.32
N LEU A 24 1.34 12.52 -2.65
CA LEU A 24 0.11 12.20 -3.39
C LEU A 24 0.23 10.96 -4.30
N LEU A 25 1.23 10.10 -4.08
CA LEU A 25 1.52 8.96 -4.96
C LEU A 25 1.85 7.70 -4.16
N GLY A 26 1.12 6.62 -4.41
CA GLY A 26 1.47 5.28 -3.96
C GLY A 26 2.40 4.58 -4.95
N TYR A 27 3.54 4.09 -4.49
CA TYR A 27 4.51 3.35 -5.32
C TYR A 27 4.64 1.89 -4.85
N VAL A 28 4.46 0.95 -5.78
CA VAL A 28 4.56 -0.50 -5.53
C VAL A 28 5.63 -1.09 -6.43
N LEU A 29 6.67 -1.66 -5.81
CA LEU A 29 7.74 -2.38 -6.52
C LEU A 29 7.20 -3.60 -7.26
N GLN A 30 7.91 -4.13 -8.26
CA GLN A 30 7.51 -5.37 -8.94
C GLN A 30 7.68 -6.60 -8.04
N HIS A 31 8.74 -6.64 -7.24
CA HIS A 31 8.98 -7.70 -6.26
C HIS A 31 8.40 -7.33 -4.89
N ASP A 32 7.66 -8.28 -4.30
CA ASP A 32 7.02 -8.10 -2.99
C ASP A 32 7.99 -8.46 -1.86
N HIS A 33 8.42 -7.46 -1.08
CA HIS A 33 9.26 -7.64 0.10
C HIS A 33 8.40 -7.71 1.37
N LEU A 34 7.83 -8.88 1.65
CA LEU A 34 6.98 -9.12 2.81
C LEU A 34 7.66 -10.07 3.81
N LEU A 35 7.36 -9.91 5.10
CA LEU A 35 7.90 -10.78 6.14
C LEU A 35 7.22 -12.16 6.06
N PRO A 36 7.97 -13.26 5.84
CA PRO A 36 7.39 -14.58 5.56
C PRO A 36 6.65 -15.18 6.77
N ASN A 37 7.06 -14.82 7.98
CA ASN A 37 6.48 -15.34 9.22
C ASN A 37 5.20 -14.61 9.66
N LEU A 38 4.82 -13.54 8.97
CA LEU A 38 3.61 -12.78 9.27
C LEU A 38 2.45 -13.19 8.37
N THR A 39 1.24 -12.88 8.83
CA THR A 39 0.00 -12.96 8.06
C THR A 39 -0.29 -11.64 7.34
N PRO A 40 -1.17 -11.63 6.31
CA PRO A 40 -1.67 -10.40 5.69
C PRO A 40 -2.25 -9.41 6.70
N ARG A 41 -3.05 -9.90 7.67
CA ARG A 41 -3.65 -9.05 8.70
C ARG A 41 -2.60 -8.38 9.57
N GLU A 42 -1.63 -9.14 10.05
CA GLU A 42 -0.53 -8.61 10.87
C GLU A 42 0.28 -7.59 10.09
N THR A 43 0.59 -7.89 8.83
CA THR A 43 1.38 -7.03 7.95
C THR A 43 0.70 -5.68 7.71
N LEU A 44 -0.59 -5.68 7.33
CA LEU A 44 -1.35 -4.44 7.10
C LEU A 44 -1.56 -3.67 8.40
N LYS A 45 -1.80 -4.36 9.52
CA LYS A 45 -1.88 -3.72 10.83
C LYS A 45 -0.57 -3.03 11.21
N PHE A 46 0.56 -3.72 11.06
CA PHE A 46 1.88 -3.18 11.39
C PHE A 46 2.21 -1.97 10.50
N ALA A 47 1.98 -2.09 9.19
CA ALA A 47 2.13 -1.00 8.25
C ALA A 47 1.22 0.19 8.60
N GLY A 48 -0.04 -0.05 8.97
CA GLY A 48 -0.98 1.00 9.36
C GLY A 48 -0.57 1.74 10.62
N LEU A 49 -0.06 1.00 11.62
CA LEU A 49 0.44 1.61 12.86
C LEU A 49 1.62 2.56 12.61
N MET A 50 2.49 2.22 11.65
CA MET A 50 3.68 3.01 11.29
C MET A 50 3.37 4.15 10.33
N LYS A 51 2.54 3.93 9.30
CA LYS A 51 2.29 4.90 8.23
C LYS A 51 1.19 5.92 8.56
N LEU A 52 0.22 5.56 9.41
CA LEU A 52 -0.87 6.48 9.78
C LEU A 52 -0.43 7.47 10.88
N PRO A 53 -0.98 8.70 10.91
CA PRO A 53 -0.58 9.74 11.85
C PRO A 53 -0.61 9.30 13.32
N SER A 54 0.36 9.74 14.12
CA SER A 54 0.50 9.37 15.54
C SER A 54 -0.67 9.82 16.42
N HIS A 55 -1.34 10.93 16.08
CA HIS A 55 -2.51 11.45 16.79
C HIS A 55 -3.79 10.60 16.59
N MET A 56 -3.79 9.68 15.62
CA MET A 56 -4.93 8.80 15.38
C MET A 56 -4.93 7.64 16.39
N GLU A 57 -6.10 7.35 16.97
CA GLU A 57 -6.25 6.25 17.90
C GLU A 57 -5.83 4.90 17.29
N LYS A 58 -5.13 4.09 18.08
CA LYS A 58 -4.68 2.76 17.67
C LYS A 58 -5.82 1.90 17.12
N LYS A 59 -7.01 1.95 17.73
CA LYS A 59 -8.20 1.22 17.28
C LYS A 59 -8.59 1.62 15.86
N LYS A 60 -8.65 2.91 15.57
CA LYS A 60 -8.98 3.45 14.23
C LYS A 60 -7.94 3.05 13.18
N LYS A 61 -6.65 3.02 13.53
CA LYS A 61 -5.59 2.51 12.63
C LYS A 61 -5.80 1.04 12.26
N ILE A 62 -6.20 0.23 13.24
CA ILE A 62 -6.49 -1.20 13.04
C ILE A 62 -7.75 -1.37 12.18
N GLU A 63 -8.78 -0.55 12.39
CA GLU A 63 -10.00 -0.55 11.58
C GLU A 63 -9.70 -0.21 10.11
N ILE A 64 -8.87 0.80 9.84
CA ILE A 64 -8.42 1.15 8.48
C ILE A 64 -7.68 -0.04 7.84
N ALA A 65 -6.75 -0.67 8.56
CA ALA A 65 -6.03 -1.83 8.04
C ALA A 65 -6.96 -3.01 7.72
N ASN A 66 -7.95 -3.28 8.58
CA ASN A 66 -8.96 -4.30 8.32
C ASN A 66 -9.85 -3.93 7.13
N LYS A 67 -10.20 -2.66 6.96
CA LYS A 67 -10.98 -2.18 5.81
C LYS A 67 -10.23 -2.43 4.50
N VAL A 68 -8.96 -2.04 4.42
CA VAL A 68 -8.10 -2.27 3.24
C VAL A 68 -7.97 -3.77 2.93
N LEU A 69 -7.80 -4.60 3.97
CA LEU A 69 -7.74 -6.06 3.82
C LEU A 69 -9.00 -6.61 3.15
N MET A 70 -10.17 -6.12 3.55
CA MET A 70 -11.46 -6.55 3.00
C MET A 70 -11.68 -6.03 1.58
N GLU A 71 -11.33 -4.77 1.30
CA GLU A 71 -11.44 -4.18 -0.04
C GLU A 71 -10.57 -4.89 -1.08
N LEU A 72 -9.43 -5.42 -0.65
CA LEU A 72 -8.52 -6.18 -1.51
C LEU A 72 -8.86 -7.67 -1.60
N GLY A 73 -9.99 -8.11 -1.02
CA GLY A 73 -10.41 -9.51 -1.08
C GLY A 73 -9.40 -10.47 -0.45
N LEU A 74 -8.77 -10.06 0.66
CA LEU A 74 -7.77 -10.86 1.39
C LEU A 74 -8.37 -11.58 2.60
N ARG A 75 -9.70 -11.59 2.74
CA ARG A 75 -10.42 -12.16 3.90
C ARG A 75 -10.06 -13.62 4.16
N ASP A 76 -10.07 -14.44 3.13
CA ASP A 76 -9.91 -15.90 3.28
C ASP A 76 -8.47 -16.29 3.63
N CYS A 77 -7.50 -15.48 3.19
CA CYS A 77 -6.08 -15.68 3.47
C CYS A 77 -5.56 -14.80 4.63
N ALA A 78 -6.44 -14.07 5.33
CA ALA A 78 -6.07 -12.99 6.25
C ALA A 78 -5.13 -13.44 7.37
N ASP A 79 -5.31 -14.69 7.80
CA ASP A 79 -4.62 -15.32 8.94
C ASP A 79 -3.71 -16.48 8.47
N THR A 80 -3.49 -16.61 7.15
CA THR A 80 -2.53 -17.55 6.56
C THR A 80 -1.16 -16.88 6.43
N ARG A 81 -0.07 -17.60 6.69
CA ARG A 81 1.28 -17.03 6.59
C ARG A 81 1.62 -16.65 5.14
N ILE A 82 2.32 -15.53 4.99
CA ILE A 82 2.76 -15.02 3.69
C ILE A 82 3.84 -15.91 3.07
N GLY A 83 4.79 -16.36 3.90
CA GLY A 83 5.82 -17.31 3.53
C GLY A 83 5.45 -18.74 3.91
N GLY A 84 5.92 -19.69 3.12
CA GLY A 84 5.85 -21.13 3.44
C GLY A 84 7.26 -21.69 3.52
N ASP A 85 7.44 -22.70 4.37
CA ASP A 85 8.66 -23.50 4.49
C ASP A 85 8.58 -24.80 3.65
N GLY A 86 7.65 -24.84 2.69
CA GLY A 86 7.34 -26.00 1.84
C GLY A 86 6.45 -27.05 2.52
N LYS A 87 6.26 -26.99 3.85
CA LYS A 87 5.39 -27.90 4.61
C LYS A 87 4.06 -27.26 4.97
N HIS A 88 4.05 -25.95 5.20
CA HIS A 88 2.85 -25.21 5.53
C HIS A 88 2.27 -24.46 4.33
N PRO A 89 0.94 -24.46 4.14
CA PRO A 89 0.29 -23.64 3.13
C PRO A 89 0.62 -22.16 3.35
N CYS A 90 1.01 -21.49 2.27
CA CYS A 90 1.21 -20.06 2.23
C CYS A 90 0.25 -19.43 1.23
N ILE A 91 0.14 -18.10 1.28
CA ILE A 91 -0.71 -17.38 0.33
C ILE A 91 -0.17 -17.47 -1.10
N SER A 92 -1.08 -17.43 -2.06
CA SER A 92 -0.79 -17.37 -3.49
C SER A 92 0.03 -16.12 -3.86
N GLY A 93 0.67 -16.15 -5.04
CA GLY A 93 1.38 -14.98 -5.57
C GLY A 93 0.46 -13.76 -5.77
N GLY A 94 -0.78 -13.98 -6.21
CA GLY A 94 -1.76 -12.89 -6.39
C GLY A 94 -2.20 -12.26 -5.07
N GLU A 95 -2.40 -13.06 -4.02
CA GLU A 95 -2.69 -12.57 -2.68
C GLU A 95 -1.51 -11.77 -2.12
N ARG A 96 -0.28 -12.28 -2.28
CA ARG A 96 0.95 -11.57 -1.91
C ARG A 96 1.04 -10.21 -2.59
N ARG A 97 0.72 -10.15 -3.88
CA ARG A 97 0.72 -8.91 -4.66
C ARG A 97 -0.29 -7.90 -4.10
N ARG A 98 -1.50 -8.36 -3.76
CA ARG A 98 -2.54 -7.51 -3.15
C ARG A 98 -2.11 -6.99 -1.78
N VAL A 99 -1.42 -7.79 -0.96
CA VAL A 99 -0.87 -7.32 0.33
C VAL A 99 0.09 -6.14 0.14
N SER A 100 1.02 -6.23 -0.82
CA SER A 100 1.94 -5.13 -1.13
C SER A 100 1.23 -3.86 -1.59
N ILE A 101 0.17 -4.00 -2.39
CA ILE A 101 -0.67 -2.88 -2.82
C ILE A 101 -1.38 -2.28 -1.60
N GLY A 102 -1.94 -3.11 -0.72
CA GLY A 102 -2.63 -2.68 0.49
C GLY A 102 -1.75 -1.84 1.42
N ILE A 103 -0.45 -2.16 1.54
CA ILE A 103 0.50 -1.35 2.32
C ILE A 103 0.57 0.10 1.80
N GLN A 104 0.42 0.32 0.49
CA GLN A 104 0.41 1.66 -0.08
C GLN A 104 -0.97 2.33 0.00
N MET A 105 -2.05 1.56 -0.08
CA MET A 105 -3.42 2.09 0.06
C MET A 105 -3.73 2.59 1.48
N LEU A 106 -3.03 2.13 2.50
CA LEU A 106 -3.25 2.55 3.90
C LEU A 106 -3.16 4.07 4.11
N THR A 107 -2.37 4.77 3.30
CA THR A 107 -2.18 6.22 3.44
C THR A 107 -3.14 7.05 2.61
N ASP A 108 -4.07 6.41 1.87
CA ASP A 108 -4.96 7.05 0.88
C ASP A 108 -4.20 8.11 0.06
N PRO A 109 -3.15 7.67 -0.68
CA PRO A 109 -2.23 8.58 -1.34
C PRO A 109 -2.90 9.44 -2.41
#